data_AF-A0A5K1EC77-F1
#
_entry.id   AF-A0A5K1EC77-F1
#
_cell.length_a   1.000
_cell.length_b   1.000
_cell.length_c   1.000
_cell.angle_alpha   90.00
_cell.angle_beta   90.00
_cell.angle_gamma   90.00
#
_symmetry.space_group_name_H-M   'P 1'
#
loop_
_entity.id
_entity.type
_entity.pdbx_description
1 polymer ?
#
loop_
_entity_poly.entity_id
_entity_poly.type
_entity_poly.pdbx_seq_one_letter_code
_entity_poly.pdbx_strand_id
1 'polypeptide(L)'
;VSFVNSISTIKGGTHVEHVTSQITNHILSIVNKKNKNAGMKAHTVRNHLWVFVNSLIDNPAFDSQTKETLTTRQGSFGSKCELSQEFLKK
;
A
#
# COMPACT_ATOMS: atom_id res chain seq x y z
N VAL A 1 4.38 -9.18 -0.03
CA VAL A 1 3.83 -10.24 -0.92
C VAL A 1 2.49 -9.76 -1.43
N SER A 2 2.18 -9.89 -2.72
CA SER A 2 0.93 -9.34 -3.24
C SER A 2 0.39 -10.06 -4.46
N PHE A 3 -0.93 -10.08 -4.57
CA PHE A 3 -1.68 -10.69 -5.66
C PHE A 3 -2.73 -9.74 -6.23
N VAL A 4 -2.88 -9.73 -7.55
CA VAL A 4 -3.96 -9.04 -8.27
C VAL A 4 -4.65 -10.06 -9.17
N ASN A 5 -5.93 -10.32 -8.94
CA ASN A 5 -6.70 -11.32 -9.71
C ASN A 5 -5.96 -12.67 -9.81
N SER A 6 -5.39 -13.13 -8.68
CA SER A 6 -4.55 -14.34 -8.55
C SER A 6 -3.19 -14.30 -9.26
N ILE A 7 -2.79 -13.19 -9.86
CA ILE A 7 -1.46 -12.98 -10.44
C ILE A 7 -0.51 -12.48 -9.35
N SER A 8 0.65 -13.12 -9.20
CA SER A 8 1.68 -12.71 -8.24
C SER A 8 2.42 -11.47 -8.73
N THR A 9 2.14 -10.31 -8.14
CA THR A 9 2.82 -9.05 -8.47
C THR A 9 4.07 -8.91 -7.60
N ILE A 10 5.14 -9.62 -7.97
CA ILE A 10 6.36 -9.74 -7.14
C ILE A 10 7.10 -8.42 -6.91
N LYS A 11 6.96 -7.45 -7.82
CA LYS A 11 7.51 -6.08 -7.68
C LYS A 11 6.50 -5.11 -7.07
N GLY A 12 5.32 -5.59 -6.70
CA GLY A 12 4.24 -4.79 -6.11
C GLY A 12 3.50 -3.97 -7.16
N GLY A 13 3.34 -2.67 -6.91
CA GLY A 13 2.61 -1.77 -7.78
C GLY A 13 1.69 -0.83 -7.03
N THR A 14 0.78 -0.19 -7.77
CA THR A 14 -0.11 0.85 -7.25
C THR A 14 -1.05 0.38 -6.14
N HIS A 15 -1.49 -0.88 -6.15
CA HIS A 15 -2.32 -1.48 -5.09
C HIS A 15 -1.56 -1.63 -3.76
N VAL A 16 -0.29 -2.03 -3.82
CA VAL A 16 0.57 -2.13 -2.62
C VAL A 16 0.86 -0.75 -2.07
N GLU A 17 1.17 0.22 -2.92
CA GLU A 17 1.41 1.61 -2.49
C GLU A 17 0.16 2.21 -1.85
N HIS A 18 -1.03 1.94 -2.39
CA HIS A 18 -2.30 2.41 -1.83
C HIS A 18 -2.51 1.99 -0.38
N VAL A 19 -2.25 0.71 -0.06
CA VAL A 19 -2.38 0.18 1.31
C VAL A 19 -1.24 0.70 2.19
N THR A 20 0.00 0.62 1.71
CA THR A 20 1.19 0.96 2.49
C THR A 20 1.23 2.44 2.85
N SER A 21 0.78 3.33 1.96
CA SER A 21 0.69 4.77 2.22
C SER A 21 -0.32 5.10 3.33
N GLN A 22 -1.47 4.42 3.38
CA GLN A 22 -2.44 4.63 4.46
C GLN A 22 -1.86 4.30 5.84
N ILE A 23 -1.20 3.14 5.96
CA ILE A 23 -0.53 2.71 7.20
C ILE A 23 0.60 3.69 7.57
N THR A 24 1.43 4.03 6.59
CA THR A 24 2.58 4.92 6.80
C THR A 24 2.16 6.31 7.27
N ASN A 25 1.14 6.90 6.65
CA ASN A 25 0.63 8.23 7.01
C ASN A 25 0.04 8.24 8.43
N HIS A 26 -0.66 7.17 8.82
CA HIS A 26 -1.20 7.03 10.16
C HIS A 26 -0.08 6.97 11.22
N ILE A 27 0.92 6.11 11.01
CA ILE A 27 2.05 5.96 11.94
C ILE A 27 2.85 7.27 12.03
N LEU A 28 3.13 7.93 10.90
CA LEU A 28 3.80 9.23 10.89
C LEU A 28 3.06 10.27 11.71
N SER A 29 1.72 10.35 11.58
CA SER A 29 0.90 11.27 12.36
C SER A 29 1.03 11.02 13.86
N ILE A 30 0.98 9.75 14.28
CA ILE A 30 1.13 9.37 15.70
C ILE A 30 2.52 9.73 16.23
N VAL A 31 3.57 9.37 15.50
CA VAL A 31 4.95 9.58 15.97
C VAL A 31 5.27 11.08 15.99
N ASN A 32 4.93 11.83 14.96
CA ASN A 32 5.18 13.27 14.93
C ASN A 32 4.37 14.02 16.01
N LYS A 33 3.19 13.50 16.39
CA LYS A 33 2.42 14.02 17.52
C LYS A 33 3.09 13.75 18.87
N LYS A 34 3.72 12.59 19.04
CA LYS A 34 4.43 12.21 20.28
C LYS A 34 5.82 12.80 20.38
N ASN A 35 6.56 12.89 19.27
CA ASN A 35 7.94 13.35 19.22
C ASN A 35 8.19 14.18 17.96
N LYS A 36 8.06 15.51 18.11
CA LYS A 36 8.20 16.47 17.00
C LYS A 36 9.64 16.56 16.45
N ASN A 37 10.65 16.12 17.21
CA ASN A 37 12.06 16.19 16.83
C ASN A 37 12.59 14.88 16.24
N ALA A 38 11.75 13.85 16.09
CA ALA A 38 12.18 12.53 15.62
C ALA A 38 12.65 12.51 14.15
N GLY A 39 12.35 13.55 13.35
CA GLY A 39 12.78 13.64 11.95
C GLY A 39 12.29 12.47 11.09
N MET A 40 11.19 11.82 11.49
CA MET A 40 10.78 10.54 10.94
C MET A 40 10.17 10.72 9.54
N LYS A 41 10.70 9.99 8.54
CA LYS A 41 10.27 10.06 7.14
C LYS A 41 9.42 8.86 6.76
N ALA A 42 8.51 9.02 5.79
CA ALA A 42 7.67 7.93 5.28
C ALA A 42 8.47 6.70 4.86
N HIS A 43 9.61 6.91 4.21
CA HIS A 43 10.51 5.82 3.79
C HIS A 43 11.01 4.98 4.98
N THR A 44 11.32 5.60 6.11
CA THR A 44 11.76 4.89 7.31
C THR A 44 10.67 3.95 7.81
N VAL A 45 9.41 4.42 7.86
CA VAL A 45 8.28 3.59 8.27
C VAL A 45 8.07 2.44 7.30
N ARG A 46 8.04 2.71 5.98
CA ARG A 46 7.85 1.67 4.95
C ARG A 46 8.86 0.54 5.05
N ASN A 47 10.12 0.85 5.36
CA ASN A 47 11.18 -0.15 5.50
C ASN A 47 10.96 -1.12 6.69
N HIS A 48 10.13 -0.76 7.66
CA HIS A 48 9.80 -1.60 8.82
C HIS A 48 8.45 -2.32 8.66
N LEU A 49 7.79 -2.20 7.52
CA LEU A 49 6.52 -2.87 7.25
C LEU A 49 6.72 -4.14 6.45
N TRP A 50 6.03 -5.20 6.83
CA TRP A 50 5.82 -6.37 5.99
C TRP A 50 4.35 -6.49 5.62
N VAL A 51 4.01 -6.13 4.38
CA VAL A 51 2.62 -6.08 3.92
C VAL A 51 2.29 -7.27 3.02
N PHE A 52 1.09 -7.81 3.22
CA PHE A 52 0.47 -8.84 2.40
C PHE A 52 -0.82 -8.27 1.80
N VAL A 53 -0.93 -8.24 0.48
CA VAL A 53 -2.10 -7.67 -0.22
C VAL A 53 -2.68 -8.68 -1.19
N ASN A 54 -3.95 -9.04 -1.03
CA ASN A 54 -4.71 -9.75 -2.05
C ASN A 54 -5.81 -8.81 -2.56
N SER A 55 -5.91 -8.63 -3.87
CA SER A 55 -6.80 -7.62 -4.45
C SER A 55 -7.46 -8.10 -5.74
N LEU A 56 -8.67 -7.61 -5.96
CA LEU A 56 -9.42 -7.74 -7.20
C LEU A 56 -9.52 -6.37 -7.86
N ILE A 57 -9.02 -6.25 -9.08
CA ILE A 57 -8.90 -4.99 -9.82
C ILE A 57 -9.61 -5.13 -11.17
N ASP A 58 -10.46 -4.15 -11.49
CA ASP A 58 -11.14 -4.06 -12.77
C ASP A 58 -10.16 -3.65 -13.88
N ASN A 59 -10.12 -4.44 -14.96
CA ASN A 59 -9.27 -4.21 -16.13
C ASN A 59 -7.82 -3.83 -15.77
N PRO A 60 -7.07 -4.71 -15.07
CA PRO A 60 -5.75 -4.37 -14.55
C PRO A 60 -4.74 -4.17 -15.69
N ALA A 61 -3.92 -3.12 -15.56
CA ALA A 61 -2.79 -2.82 -16.43
C ALA A 61 -1.49 -3.09 -15.67
N PHE A 62 -0.50 -3.63 -16.38
CA PHE A 62 0.79 -4.01 -15.83
C PHE A 62 1.93 -3.35 -16.61
N ASP A 63 3.14 -3.39 -16.06
CA ASP A 63 4.37 -2.91 -16.68
C ASP A 63 4.76 -3.69 -17.93
N SER A 64 4.56 -5.01 -17.93
CA SER A 64 4.94 -5.90 -19.02
C SER A 64 4.10 -7.19 -19.02
N GLN A 65 4.38 -8.10 -19.97
CA GLN A 65 3.70 -9.38 -20.09
C GLN A 65 3.90 -10.30 -18.88
N THR A 66 5.01 -10.17 -18.13
CA THR A 66 5.24 -10.96 -16.91
C THR A 66 4.36 -10.50 -15.74
N LYS A 67 3.75 -9.31 -15.84
CA LYS A 67 2.77 -8.77 -14.89
C LYS A 67 3.29 -8.67 -13.45
N GLU A 68 4.57 -8.36 -13.30
CA GLU A 68 5.23 -8.29 -11.99
C GLU A 68 4.85 -7.03 -11.22
N THR A 69 4.46 -5.95 -11.92
CA THR A 69 4.10 -4.66 -11.33
C THR A 69 2.73 -4.18 -11.81
N LEU A 70 1.79 -3.90 -10.90
CA LEU A 70 0.51 -3.25 -11.24
C LEU A 70 0.70 -1.75 -11.49
N THR A 71 0.18 -1.24 -12.61
CA THR A 71 0.28 0.18 -13.00
C THR A 71 -1.07 0.91 -13.03
N THR A 72 -2.20 0.20 -12.91
CA THR A 72 -3.55 0.80 -12.85
C THR A 72 -3.61 1.88 -11.78
N ARG A 73 -4.19 3.04 -12.10
CA ARG A 73 -4.36 4.13 -11.11
C ARG A 73 -5.45 3.78 -10.11
N GLN A 74 -5.30 4.23 -8.86
CA GLN A 74 -6.24 3.93 -7.76
C GLN A 74 -7.70 4.28 -8.10
N GLY A 75 -7.94 5.39 -8.81
CA GLY A 75 -9.29 5.80 -9.24
C GLY A 75 -9.95 4.85 -10.23
N SER A 76 -9.20 3.91 -10.82
CA SER A 76 -9.67 2.94 -11.80
C SER A 76 -9.63 1.50 -11.26
N PHE A 77 -9.50 1.32 -9.95
CA PHE A 77 -9.49 -0.02 -9.35
C PHE A 77 -10.84 -0.74 -9.41
N GLY A 78 -11.95 -0.01 -9.59
CA GLY A 78 -13.31 -0.54 -9.50
C GLY A 78 -13.81 -0.70 -8.06
N SER A 79 -12.93 -0.57 -7.06
CA SER A 79 -13.25 -0.62 -5.64
C SER A 79 -12.36 0.33 -4.83
N LYS A 80 -12.73 0.57 -3.57
CA LYS A 80 -11.93 1.33 -2.61
C LYS A 80 -11.49 0.41 -1.46
N CYS A 81 -10.26 0.59 -1.02
CA CYS A 81 -9.72 -0.05 0.17
C CYS A 81 -9.34 1.04 1.18
N GLU A 82 -10.26 1.40 2.06
CA GLU A 82 -10.03 2.35 3.16
C GLU A 82 -9.81 1.55 4.45
N LEU A 83 -8.64 1.71 5.06
CA LEU A 83 -8.31 1.01 6.31
C LEU A 83 -9.07 1.65 7.48
N SER A 84 -9.80 0.83 8.23
CA SER A 84 -10.56 1.31 9.39
C SER A 84 -9.63 1.80 10.49
N GLN A 85 -10.11 2.74 11.31
CA GLN A 85 -9.38 3.22 12.48
C GLN A 85 -9.11 2.11 13.50
N GLU A 86 -9.99 1.11 13.59
CA GLU A 86 -9.77 -0.05 14.44
C GLU A 86 -8.58 -0.89 13.94
N PHE A 87 -8.50 -1.12 12.63
CA PHE A 87 -7.38 -1.84 12.02
C PHE A 87 -6.05 -1.11 12.24
N LEU A 88 -6.04 0.21 12.05
CA LEU A 88 -4.83 1.03 12.19
C LEU A 88 -4.35 1.19 13.64
N LYS A 89 -5.21 0.92 14.63
CA LYS A 89 -4.87 0.96 16.06
C LYS A 89 -4.31 -0.35 16.61
N LYS A 90 -4.59 -1.48 15.94
CA LYS A 90 -4.08 -2.79 16.32
C LYS A 90 -2.61 -2.92 15.94
#